data_AF-A0AAV8AER8-F1
#
_entry.id   AF-A0AAV8AER8-F1
#
_cell.length_a   1.000
_cell.length_b   1.000
_cell.length_c   1.000
_cell.angle_alpha   90.00
_cell.angle_beta   90.00
_cell.angle_gamma   90.00
#
_symmetry.space_group_name_H-M   'P 1'
#
loop_
_entity.id
_entity.type
_entity.pdbx_description
1 polymer ?
#
loop_
_entity_poly.entity_id
_entity_poly.type
_entity_poly.pdbx_seq_one_letter_code
_entity_poly.pdbx_strand_id
1 'polypeptide(L)'
;MSTNFLSVSLILIVLLTFSSLSPTDTKCQFTLENHDYDFTSFIKTSGNHYYEDTYNKKLFVFNVCAKTNAVKDPYTCECCTPDKYSSITQSNGKCLAWGNDDQQEYSFIDNNNWDVGVRQKYRTYNTGGYVKRSTVLQVFCSENAEFEILSAFNETTFPPLIVINAMSKHACREPAPTPTPTNDPTFCKAIVDNEIFNLSPLKGRYTWTDKLTKGKYYLQICGLLTDVGDCSCCSSGVATGYLETSDGVCKRLGDLNNFAYTKLPNSIDINDGVSLTYHHKVSSTITNMMRFDFFCDPDVSPGEIIDIIETGVSPTRSEINFPSIHGCYVNPWNSPTPNPSPTTCPTGCPSVTPKSSTLPKGSGLSGGLVFLVSFLCGAATFVGGFFVHKYRKNSTTQYEQL
;
A
#
# COMPACT_ATOMS: atom_id res chain seq x y z
N MET A 1 -54.27 23.41 62.56
CA MET A 1 -54.45 22.08 61.93
C MET A 1 -54.37 22.29 60.43
N SER A 2 -53.15 22.52 59.91
CA SER A 2 -52.27 21.53 59.26
C SER A 2 -52.95 20.86 58.05
N THR A 3 -52.84 21.42 56.85
CA THR A 3 -51.79 21.16 55.84
C THR A 3 -51.63 19.67 55.52
N ASN A 4 -51.96 19.26 54.30
CA ASN A 4 -51.24 18.27 53.46
C ASN A 4 -52.09 17.84 52.26
N PHE A 5 -52.03 18.59 51.15
CA PHE A 5 -52.51 18.13 49.83
C PHE A 5 -51.77 18.89 48.72
N LEU A 6 -50.43 18.84 48.72
CA LEU A 6 -49.60 19.44 47.67
C LEU A 6 -48.18 18.85 47.72
N SER A 7 -48.00 17.56 47.45
CA SER A 7 -46.65 17.01 47.24
C SER A 7 -46.54 15.70 46.44
N VAL A 8 -47.52 15.35 45.60
CA VAL A 8 -47.43 14.09 44.81
C VAL A 8 -47.34 14.31 43.30
N SER A 9 -47.69 15.49 42.78
CA SER A 9 -47.68 15.72 41.31
C SER A 9 -46.39 16.32 40.74
N LEU A 10 -45.39 16.65 41.58
CA LEU A 10 -44.13 17.25 41.10
C LEU A 10 -42.97 16.23 40.94
N ILE A 11 -43.16 14.97 41.33
CA ILE A 11 -42.10 13.94 41.25
C ILE A 11 -42.17 13.15 39.93
N LEU A 12 -43.22 13.30 39.13
CA LEU A 12 -43.38 12.57 37.86
C LEU A 12 -42.88 13.30 36.61
N ILE A 13 -42.45 14.57 36.72
CA ILE A 13 -41.98 15.37 35.56
C ILE A 13 -40.44 15.47 35.48
N VAL A 14 -39.71 15.09 36.54
CA VAL A 14 -38.23 15.10 36.54
C VAL A 14 -37.61 13.78 36.10
N LEU A 15 -38.40 12.71 35.93
CA LEU A 15 -37.94 11.40 35.44
C LEU A 15 -38.15 11.17 33.93
N LEU A 16 -38.60 12.18 33.17
CA LEU A 16 -38.84 12.08 31.72
C LEU A 16 -37.88 12.94 30.87
N THR A 17 -36.80 13.48 31.43
CA THR A 17 -35.88 14.38 30.69
C THR A 17 -34.46 13.86 30.44
N PHE A 18 -34.12 12.60 30.76
CA PHE A 18 -32.83 12.00 30.33
C PHE A 18 -32.95 10.52 29.94
N SER A 19 -34.04 10.17 29.27
CA SER A 19 -34.07 8.98 28.41
C SER A 19 -33.96 9.43 26.95
N SER A 20 -32.99 10.31 26.66
CA SER A 20 -32.39 10.27 25.33
C SER A 20 -31.82 8.87 25.21
N LEU A 21 -32.53 8.02 24.47
CA LEU A 21 -31.99 6.74 24.00
C LEU A 21 -30.53 6.98 23.65
N SER A 22 -29.64 6.36 24.42
CA SER A 22 -28.22 6.27 24.08
C SER A 22 -28.19 5.87 22.60
N PRO A 23 -27.56 6.67 21.72
CA PRO A 23 -27.50 6.33 20.31
C PRO A 23 -26.96 4.91 20.25
N THR A 24 -27.78 4.02 19.70
CA THR A 24 -27.50 2.61 19.45
C THR A 24 -26.01 2.36 19.31
N ASP A 25 -25.42 1.73 20.33
CA ASP A 25 -23.98 1.49 20.49
C ASP A 25 -23.43 0.76 19.25
N THR A 26 -23.01 1.51 18.24
CA THR A 26 -22.19 0.99 17.17
C THR A 26 -20.86 0.58 17.79
N LYS A 27 -20.64 -0.73 17.86
CA LYS A 27 -19.48 -1.34 18.50
C LYS A 27 -18.20 -0.98 17.75
N CYS A 28 -17.60 0.16 18.11
CA CYS A 28 -16.29 0.54 17.58
C CYS A 28 -15.13 -0.18 18.30
N GLN A 29 -15.46 -0.89 19.37
CA GLN A 29 -14.61 -1.85 20.04
C GLN A 29 -15.10 -3.25 19.69
N PHE A 30 -14.19 -4.11 19.24
CA PHE A 30 -14.51 -5.48 18.88
C PHE A 30 -13.31 -6.40 19.10
N THR A 31 -13.59 -7.65 19.45
CA THR A 31 -12.57 -8.69 19.59
C THR A 31 -12.56 -9.55 18.33
N LEU A 32 -11.39 -9.74 17.74
CA LEU A 32 -11.16 -10.54 16.55
C LEU A 32 -9.93 -11.42 16.81
N GLU A 33 -10.07 -12.75 16.68
CA GLU A 33 -9.01 -13.74 16.98
C GLU A 33 -8.30 -13.56 18.34
N ASN A 34 -9.10 -13.32 19.38
CA ASN A 34 -8.64 -13.05 20.76
C ASN A 34 -7.90 -11.72 20.95
N HIS A 35 -8.03 -10.77 20.03
CA HIS A 35 -7.49 -9.43 20.18
C HIS A 35 -8.53 -8.35 20.09
N ASP A 36 -8.42 -7.42 21.03
CA ASP A 36 -9.30 -6.29 21.15
C ASP A 36 -8.78 -5.17 20.27
N TYR A 37 -9.64 -4.70 19.37
CA TYR A 37 -9.42 -3.54 18.54
C TYR A 37 -10.32 -2.43 19.03
N ASP A 38 -9.78 -1.21 19.13
CA ASP A 38 -10.54 -0.03 19.53
C ASP A 38 -10.37 1.09 18.50
N PHE A 39 -11.41 1.28 17.70
CA PHE A 39 -11.49 2.33 16.68
C PHE A 39 -12.24 3.57 17.18
N THR A 40 -12.56 3.66 18.47
CA THR A 40 -13.29 4.79 19.05
C THR A 40 -12.59 6.12 18.81
N SER A 41 -11.25 6.13 18.77
CA SER A 41 -10.45 7.32 18.45
C SER A 41 -10.69 7.85 17.03
N PHE A 42 -11.20 7.02 16.11
CA PHE A 42 -11.52 7.41 14.75
C PHE A 42 -12.89 8.05 14.60
N ILE A 43 -13.76 7.93 15.60
CA ILE A 43 -15.10 8.53 15.57
C ILE A 43 -14.96 10.05 15.57
N LYS A 44 -15.41 10.70 14.49
CA LYS A 44 -15.52 12.16 14.46
C LYS A 44 -16.85 12.55 15.11
N THR A 45 -16.78 13.18 16.28
CA THR A 45 -17.95 13.76 16.97
C THR A 45 -18.35 15.11 16.39
N SER A 46 -17.46 15.75 15.64
CA SER A 46 -17.75 16.92 14.80
C SER A 46 -17.08 16.76 13.43
N GLY A 47 -17.82 17.07 12.38
CA GLY A 47 -17.40 16.84 10.99
C GLY A 47 -17.36 15.35 10.60
N ASN A 48 -16.65 15.07 9.51
CA ASN A 48 -16.48 13.75 8.92
C ASN A 48 -15.01 13.54 8.49
N HIS A 49 -14.67 12.33 8.06
CA HIS A 49 -13.45 12.06 7.30
C HIS A 49 -13.71 12.29 5.81
N TYR A 50 -12.69 12.78 5.10
CA TYR A 50 -12.78 13.11 3.68
C TYR A 50 -11.64 12.48 2.89
N TYR A 51 -11.95 12.05 1.67
CA TYR A 51 -10.95 11.71 0.66
C TYR A 51 -11.38 12.26 -0.69
N GLU A 52 -10.54 13.06 -1.31
CA GLU A 52 -10.80 13.64 -2.63
C GLU A 52 -10.06 12.83 -3.71
N ASP A 53 -10.83 12.14 -4.55
CA ASP A 53 -10.32 11.56 -5.79
C ASP A 53 -10.27 12.67 -6.84
N THR A 54 -9.08 13.27 -6.96
CA THR A 54 -8.79 14.37 -7.87
C THR A 54 -8.95 13.98 -9.34
N TYR A 55 -8.76 12.70 -9.68
CA TYR A 55 -8.89 12.21 -11.05
C TYR A 55 -10.36 12.17 -11.48
N ASN A 56 -11.22 11.61 -10.64
CA ASN A 56 -12.65 11.48 -10.93
C ASN A 56 -13.50 12.65 -10.43
N LYS A 57 -12.90 13.64 -9.78
CA LYS A 57 -13.57 14.78 -9.11
C LYS A 57 -14.68 14.29 -8.18
N LYS A 58 -14.37 13.29 -7.36
CA LYS A 58 -15.29 12.71 -6.38
C LYS A 58 -14.77 12.98 -4.99
N LEU A 59 -15.66 13.42 -4.11
CA LEU A 59 -15.37 13.54 -2.69
C LEU A 59 -16.06 12.39 -1.95
N PHE A 60 -15.28 11.59 -1.25
CA PHE A 60 -15.76 10.55 -0.36
C PHE A 60 -15.83 11.13 1.05
N VAL A 61 -16.99 11.00 1.69
CA VAL A 61 -17.20 11.48 3.05
C VAL A 61 -17.72 10.32 3.88
N PHE A 62 -17.08 10.05 5.01
CA PHE A 62 -17.46 8.93 5.87
C PHE A 62 -17.14 9.21 7.33
N ASN A 63 -17.77 8.46 8.22
CA ASN A 63 -17.41 8.43 9.64
C ASN A 63 -17.16 6.97 10.03
N VAL A 64 -16.20 6.75 10.93
CA VAL A 64 -15.84 5.39 11.37
C VAL A 64 -16.74 5.03 12.54
N CYS A 65 -17.42 3.88 12.46
CA CYS A 65 -18.35 3.39 13.48
C CYS A 65 -19.49 4.34 13.87
N ALA A 66 -19.75 5.37 13.08
CA ALA A 66 -20.79 6.35 13.37
C ALA A 66 -21.44 6.80 12.08
N LYS A 67 -22.57 7.47 12.20
CA LYS A 67 -23.21 8.16 11.07
C LYS A 67 -22.41 9.41 10.73
N THR A 68 -22.49 9.83 9.48
CA THR A 68 -21.92 11.11 9.05
C THR A 68 -22.68 12.24 9.73
N ASN A 69 -21.97 13.20 10.32
CA ASN A 69 -22.57 14.34 10.99
C ASN A 69 -23.05 15.36 9.96
N ALA A 70 -24.32 15.80 10.09
CA ALA A 70 -24.90 16.84 9.25
C ALA A 70 -24.40 18.24 9.55
N VAL A 71 -23.94 18.42 10.78
CA VAL A 71 -23.85 19.73 11.38
C VAL A 71 -22.53 20.39 11.00
N LYS A 72 -22.61 21.37 10.09
CA LYS A 72 -21.58 22.37 9.76
C LYS A 72 -20.38 21.89 8.94
N ASP A 73 -20.58 21.01 7.98
CA ASP A 73 -19.52 20.68 7.03
C ASP A 73 -19.80 21.37 5.67
N PRO A 74 -18.91 22.27 5.19
CA PRO A 74 -19.12 23.03 3.96
C PRO A 74 -19.16 22.14 2.70
N TYR A 75 -18.75 20.88 2.83
CA TYR A 75 -18.72 19.93 1.73
C TYR A 75 -19.95 19.03 1.65
N THR A 76 -20.74 18.90 2.71
CA THR A 76 -21.95 18.08 2.70
C THR A 76 -23.11 18.87 2.08
N CYS A 77 -23.56 18.48 0.88
CA CYS A 77 -24.73 19.10 0.26
C CYS A 77 -25.99 18.89 1.11
N GLU A 78 -26.91 19.85 1.05
CA GLU A 78 -28.24 19.81 1.69
C GLU A 78 -29.07 18.56 1.29
N CYS A 79 -28.75 17.93 0.15
CA CYS A 79 -29.41 16.71 -0.33
C CYS A 79 -28.86 15.40 0.28
N CYS A 80 -27.70 15.45 0.93
CA CYS A 80 -27.29 14.40 1.84
C CYS A 80 -28.18 14.56 3.08
N THR A 81 -29.03 13.58 3.42
CA THR A 81 -29.63 13.51 4.76
C THR A 81 -28.60 12.87 5.65
N PRO A 82 -27.73 13.66 6.30
CA PRO A 82 -26.69 13.12 7.15
C PRO A 82 -27.43 12.63 8.41
N ASP A 83 -26.81 11.80 9.23
CA ASP A 83 -27.50 11.08 10.33
C ASP A 83 -28.30 9.83 9.88
N LYS A 84 -28.28 9.45 8.58
CA LYS A 84 -28.82 8.15 8.10
C LYS A 84 -27.79 7.19 7.52
N TYR A 85 -26.59 7.66 7.22
CA TYR A 85 -25.58 6.88 6.51
C TYR A 85 -24.21 7.09 7.16
N SER A 86 -23.36 6.08 7.09
CA SER A 86 -21.96 6.15 7.56
C SER A 86 -21.00 6.60 6.46
N SER A 87 -21.42 6.50 5.20
CA SER A 87 -20.61 6.90 4.05
C SER A 87 -21.46 7.41 2.89
N ILE A 88 -20.95 8.46 2.26
CA ILE A 88 -21.53 9.13 1.09
C ILE A 88 -20.40 9.44 0.08
N THR A 89 -20.77 9.55 -1.19
CA THR A 89 -19.91 10.12 -2.22
C THR A 89 -20.63 11.31 -2.82
N GLN A 90 -19.92 12.42 -2.95
CA GLN A 90 -20.37 13.60 -3.65
C GLN A 90 -19.69 13.67 -5.01
N SER A 91 -20.49 13.90 -6.06
CA SER A 91 -20.00 14.12 -7.41
C SER A 91 -20.93 15.10 -8.12
N ASN A 92 -20.37 16.18 -8.67
CA ASN A 92 -21.12 17.21 -9.40
C ASN A 92 -22.34 17.77 -8.63
N GLY A 93 -22.16 18.06 -7.33
CA GLY A 93 -23.24 18.57 -6.47
C GLY A 93 -24.34 17.57 -6.13
N LYS A 94 -24.20 16.30 -6.51
CA LYS A 94 -25.11 15.21 -6.12
C LYS A 94 -24.48 14.33 -5.05
N CYS A 95 -25.27 13.99 -4.04
CA CYS A 95 -24.93 13.02 -3.01
C CYS A 95 -25.42 11.61 -3.36
N LEU A 96 -24.57 10.61 -3.18
CA LEU A 96 -24.92 9.19 -3.24
C LEU A 96 -24.55 8.53 -1.91
N ALA A 97 -25.52 7.90 -1.25
CA ALA A 97 -25.28 7.11 -0.05
C ALA A 97 -24.77 5.70 -0.39
N TRP A 98 -23.82 5.19 0.40
CA TRP A 98 -23.12 3.92 0.14
C TRP A 98 -23.16 2.89 1.26
N GLY A 99 -23.50 3.28 2.49
CA GLY A 99 -23.66 2.33 3.59
C GLY A 99 -24.28 2.95 4.84
N ASN A 100 -24.98 2.14 5.61
CA ASN A 100 -25.50 2.49 6.93
C ASN A 100 -24.71 1.74 8.02
N ASP A 101 -24.70 2.25 9.25
CA ASP A 101 -23.99 1.66 10.39
C ASP A 101 -24.76 0.52 11.06
N ASP A 102 -26.06 0.41 10.81
CA ASP A 102 -26.91 -0.66 11.37
C ASP A 102 -26.42 -2.08 11.04
N GLN A 103 -25.51 -2.24 10.07
CA GLN A 103 -24.89 -3.53 9.73
C GLN A 103 -23.40 -3.37 9.44
N GLN A 104 -22.62 -3.33 10.52
CA GLN A 104 -21.16 -3.39 10.47
C GLN A 104 -20.71 -4.85 10.56
N GLU A 105 -19.96 -5.28 9.54
CA GLU A 105 -19.23 -6.55 9.58
C GLU A 105 -17.75 -6.24 9.74
N TYR A 106 -17.12 -6.91 10.71
CA TYR A 106 -15.69 -6.86 10.94
C TYR A 106 -15.07 -8.17 10.49
N SER A 107 -14.03 -8.10 9.68
CA SER A 107 -13.22 -9.26 9.34
C SER A 107 -11.76 -8.89 9.31
N PHE A 108 -10.90 -9.89 9.53
CA PHE A 108 -9.50 -9.76 9.16
C PHE A 108 -9.39 -9.56 7.66
N ILE A 109 -8.49 -8.68 7.29
CA ILE A 109 -7.83 -8.74 6.00
C ILE A 109 -6.67 -9.68 6.24
N ASP A 110 -6.93 -10.97 6.08
CA ASP A 110 -5.86 -11.96 6.08
C ASP A 110 -5.07 -11.79 4.78
N ASN A 111 -4.06 -10.93 4.86
CA ASN A 111 -3.07 -10.76 3.81
C ASN A 111 -1.87 -11.67 4.08
N ASN A 112 -2.06 -12.87 4.67
CA ASN A 112 -1.01 -13.87 4.93
C ASN A 112 0.27 -13.32 5.60
N ASN A 113 0.23 -12.12 6.19
CA ASN A 113 1.34 -11.36 6.75
C ASN A 113 0.80 -10.28 7.68
N TRP A 114 1.60 -9.92 8.69
CA TRP A 114 1.31 -9.17 9.92
C TRP A 114 0.67 -7.77 9.80
N ASP A 115 0.29 -7.33 8.61
CA ASP A 115 -0.59 -6.18 8.46
C ASP A 115 -2.02 -6.65 8.74
N VAL A 116 -2.32 -6.83 10.03
CA VAL A 116 -3.70 -7.01 10.47
C VAL A 116 -4.48 -5.78 10.02
N GLY A 117 -5.20 -5.96 8.93
CA GLY A 117 -6.14 -5.00 8.44
C GLY A 117 -7.50 -5.30 9.05
N VAL A 118 -8.13 -4.33 9.70
CA VAL A 118 -9.55 -4.49 10.03
C VAL A 118 -10.34 -4.04 8.81
N ARG A 119 -11.15 -4.96 8.29
CA ARG A 119 -12.16 -4.65 7.29
C ARG A 119 -13.46 -4.31 8.00
N GLN A 120 -13.95 -3.10 7.82
CA GLN A 120 -15.30 -2.70 8.25
C GLN A 120 -16.17 -2.49 7.03
N LYS A 121 -17.23 -3.28 6.90
CA LYS A 121 -18.18 -3.18 5.78
C LYS A 121 -19.48 -2.52 6.23
N TYR A 122 -19.89 -1.48 5.51
CA TYR A 122 -21.18 -0.81 5.62
C TYR A 122 -22.04 -1.22 4.43
N ARG A 123 -23.29 -1.65 4.67
CA ARG A 123 -24.19 -2.12 3.61
C ARG A 123 -25.45 -1.27 3.54
N THR A 124 -25.96 -1.04 2.32
CA THR A 124 -27.30 -0.49 2.11
C THR A 124 -28.14 -1.51 1.37
N TYR A 125 -29.38 -1.76 1.81
CA TYR A 125 -30.29 -2.71 1.17
C TYR A 125 -31.39 -1.99 0.40
N ASN A 126 -31.90 -2.62 -0.66
CA ASN A 126 -33.17 -2.23 -1.25
C ASN A 126 -34.36 -2.77 -0.41
N THR A 127 -35.58 -2.34 -0.73
CA THR A 127 -36.82 -2.80 -0.07
C THR A 127 -37.06 -4.32 -0.19
N GLY A 128 -36.32 -5.02 -1.06
CA GLY A 128 -36.36 -6.48 -1.20
C GLY A 128 -35.23 -7.22 -0.49
N GLY A 129 -34.40 -6.55 0.32
CA GLY A 129 -33.32 -7.18 1.09
C GLY A 129 -32.04 -7.49 0.29
N TYR A 130 -31.91 -6.99 -0.95
CA TYR A 130 -30.68 -7.10 -1.73
C TYR A 130 -29.72 -5.96 -1.40
N VAL A 131 -28.43 -6.27 -1.27
CA VAL A 131 -27.38 -5.25 -1.12
C VAL A 131 -27.37 -4.36 -2.36
N LYS A 132 -27.66 -3.08 -2.17
CA LYS A 132 -27.69 -2.06 -3.22
C LYS A 132 -26.32 -1.45 -3.45
N ARG A 133 -25.61 -1.14 -2.36
CA ARG A 133 -24.27 -0.52 -2.32
C ARG A 133 -23.56 -0.94 -1.05
N SER A 134 -22.23 -0.92 -1.05
CA SER A 134 -21.45 -1.10 0.16
C SER A 134 -20.20 -0.23 0.18
N THR A 135 -19.75 0.11 1.37
CA THR A 135 -18.45 0.72 1.62
C THR A 135 -17.63 -0.24 2.47
N VAL A 136 -16.39 -0.46 2.11
CA VAL A 136 -15.42 -1.28 2.84
C VAL A 136 -14.27 -0.37 3.25
N LEU A 137 -14.12 -0.14 4.54
CA LEU A 137 -12.94 0.49 5.12
C LEU A 137 -11.93 -0.60 5.48
N GLN A 138 -10.73 -0.51 4.94
CA GLN A 138 -9.58 -1.37 5.22
C GLN A 138 -8.56 -0.53 6.00
N VAL A 139 -8.36 -0.82 7.28
CA VAL A 139 -7.39 -0.10 8.11
C VAL A 139 -6.19 -1.00 8.37
N PHE A 140 -5.06 -0.73 7.73
CA PHE A 140 -3.81 -1.44 7.90
C PHE A 140 -3.07 -0.98 9.16
N CYS A 141 -2.36 -1.89 9.83
CA CYS A 141 -1.48 -1.54 10.95
C CYS A 141 -0.34 -0.62 10.46
N SER A 142 -0.10 0.45 11.20
CA SER A 142 1.10 1.28 11.07
C SER A 142 1.41 1.92 12.41
N GLU A 143 2.53 1.54 13.04
CA GLU A 143 2.94 2.07 14.37
C GLU A 143 3.10 3.60 14.38
N ASN A 144 3.28 4.21 13.21
CA ASN A 144 3.58 5.62 13.06
C ASN A 144 2.38 6.50 12.69
N ALA A 145 1.23 5.90 12.33
CA ALA A 145 0.06 6.64 11.86
C ALA A 145 -1.03 6.68 12.94
N GLU A 146 -1.57 7.85 13.25
CA GLU A 146 -2.76 7.94 14.13
C GLU A 146 -4.01 7.43 13.39
N PHE A 147 -4.31 8.01 12.23
CA PHE A 147 -5.29 7.52 11.26
C PHE A 147 -5.07 8.30 9.97
N GLU A 148 -4.66 7.63 8.90
CA GLU A 148 -4.33 8.25 7.62
C GLU A 148 -5.03 7.52 6.48
N ILE A 149 -5.73 8.26 5.62
CA ILE A 149 -6.42 7.68 4.45
C ILE A 149 -5.44 7.66 3.28
N LEU A 150 -5.16 6.47 2.75
CA LEU A 150 -4.26 6.27 1.63
C LEU A 150 -4.97 6.44 0.30
N SER A 151 -6.13 5.80 0.16
CA SER A 151 -6.89 5.79 -1.08
C SER A 151 -8.36 5.50 -0.84
N ALA A 152 -9.22 5.97 -1.75
CA ALA A 152 -10.57 5.46 -1.89
C ALA A 152 -10.88 5.29 -3.38
N PHE A 153 -11.39 4.13 -3.74
CA PHE A 153 -11.80 3.85 -5.12
C PHE A 153 -13.12 3.09 -5.16
N ASN A 154 -13.78 3.19 -6.30
CA ASN A 154 -15.05 2.51 -6.56
C ASN A 154 -14.78 1.29 -7.44
N GLU A 155 -14.98 0.10 -6.90
CA GLU A 155 -14.96 -1.12 -7.68
C GLU A 155 -16.24 -1.22 -8.53
N THR A 156 -16.07 -1.51 -9.81
CA THR A 156 -17.17 -1.78 -10.74
C THR A 156 -17.72 -3.20 -10.54
N THR A 157 -18.02 -3.56 -9.31
CA THR A 157 -18.66 -4.83 -8.94
C THR A 157 -20.18 -4.66 -8.90
N PHE A 158 -20.92 -5.78 -8.96
CA PHE A 158 -22.36 -5.80 -8.73
C PHE A 158 -22.65 -6.70 -7.52
N PRO A 159 -23.06 -6.14 -6.36
CA PRO A 159 -23.39 -4.73 -6.14
C PRO A 159 -22.15 -3.82 -6.06
N PRO A 160 -22.29 -2.52 -6.40
CA PRO A 160 -21.19 -1.57 -6.39
C PRO A 160 -20.58 -1.38 -5.00
N LEU A 161 -19.26 -1.29 -4.96
CA LEU A 161 -18.45 -1.30 -3.74
C LEU A 161 -17.45 -0.13 -3.74
N ILE A 162 -17.43 0.65 -2.66
CA ILE A 162 -16.32 1.55 -2.38
C ILE A 162 -15.34 0.84 -1.45
N VAL A 163 -14.06 0.90 -1.79
CA VAL A 163 -12.98 0.46 -0.90
C VAL A 163 -12.19 1.69 -0.48
N ILE A 164 -12.06 1.89 0.83
CA ILE A 164 -11.26 2.94 1.46
C ILE A 164 -10.10 2.25 2.16
N ASN A 165 -8.88 2.58 1.79
CA ASN A 165 -7.67 2.09 2.43
C ASN A 165 -7.11 3.17 3.35
N ALA A 166 -6.85 2.81 4.59
CA ALA A 166 -6.28 3.68 5.61
C ALA A 166 -5.20 2.94 6.41
N MET A 167 -4.34 3.68 7.11
CA MET A 167 -3.38 3.14 8.07
C MET A 167 -3.61 3.72 9.46
N SER A 168 -3.39 2.91 10.49
CA SER A 168 -3.39 3.38 11.88
C SER A 168 -2.66 2.43 12.82
N LYS A 169 -2.07 2.98 13.87
CA LYS A 169 -1.51 2.25 15.02
C LYS A 169 -2.59 1.50 15.81
N HIS A 170 -3.86 1.95 15.76
CA HIS A 170 -4.96 1.28 16.45
C HIS A 170 -5.45 0.03 15.70
N ALA A 171 -5.07 -0.15 14.44
CA ALA A 171 -5.28 -1.41 13.72
C ALA A 171 -4.15 -2.43 13.99
N CYS A 172 -3.07 -2.00 14.65
CA CYS A 172 -2.03 -2.91 15.08
C CYS A 172 -2.54 -3.79 16.20
N ARG A 173 -2.19 -5.07 16.10
CA ARG A 173 -2.28 -6.01 17.21
C ARG A 173 -1.41 -5.44 18.33
N GLU A 174 -1.98 -5.14 19.49
CA GLU A 174 -1.14 -4.89 20.67
C GLU A 174 -0.22 -6.10 20.80
N PRO A 175 1.12 -5.91 20.79
CA PRO A 175 2.01 -7.04 20.88
C PRO A 175 1.68 -7.77 22.18
N ALA A 176 1.38 -9.08 22.07
CA ALA A 176 1.40 -9.94 23.24
C ALA A 176 2.72 -9.66 23.97
N PRO A 177 2.75 -9.54 25.31
CA PRO A 177 3.94 -9.09 26.04
C PRO A 177 5.16 -9.88 25.56
N THR A 178 6.00 -9.24 24.76
CA THR A 178 7.03 -9.93 24.01
C THR A 178 8.16 -10.32 24.98
N PRO A 179 8.56 -11.60 25.08
CA PRO A 179 9.82 -11.95 25.70
C PRO A 179 10.93 -11.21 24.93
N THR A 180 11.77 -10.49 25.66
CA THR A 180 12.77 -9.56 25.12
C THR A 180 13.61 -10.24 24.02
N PRO A 181 13.51 -9.79 22.75
CA PRO A 181 14.33 -10.35 21.68
C PRO A 181 15.78 -9.94 21.89
N THR A 182 16.67 -10.92 21.86
CA THR A 182 18.11 -10.68 21.84
C THR A 182 18.49 -10.31 20.41
N ASN A 183 18.69 -9.02 20.14
CA ASN A 183 19.14 -8.52 18.85
C ASN A 183 20.51 -9.13 18.50
N ASP A 184 20.53 -10.05 17.53
CA ASP A 184 21.73 -10.39 16.78
C ASP A 184 21.86 -9.36 15.62
N PRO A 185 22.89 -8.51 15.59
CA PRO A 185 22.93 -7.27 14.79
C PRO A 185 23.20 -7.48 13.30
N THR A 186 22.85 -8.62 12.71
CA THR A 186 22.92 -8.79 11.25
C THR A 186 21.66 -8.25 10.58
N PHE A 187 21.60 -6.93 10.40
CA PHE A 187 20.59 -6.12 9.67
C PHE A 187 20.02 -6.71 8.36
N CYS A 188 20.70 -7.70 7.78
CA CYS A 188 20.38 -8.31 6.49
C CYS A 188 19.80 -9.74 6.58
N LYS A 189 19.44 -10.16 7.78
CA LYS A 189 18.69 -11.39 8.03
C LYS A 189 17.43 -11.03 8.78
N ALA A 190 16.30 -11.54 8.32
CA ALA A 190 15.02 -11.30 8.95
C ALA A 190 14.30 -12.63 9.15
N ILE A 191 13.55 -12.71 10.24
CA ILE A 191 12.57 -13.77 10.46
C ILE A 191 11.21 -13.14 10.24
N VAL A 192 10.49 -13.56 9.20
CA VAL A 192 9.15 -13.08 8.87
C VAL A 192 8.27 -14.31 8.77
N ASP A 193 7.16 -14.37 9.51
CA ASP A 193 6.27 -15.55 9.55
C ASP A 193 6.93 -16.89 9.87
N ASN A 194 7.92 -16.89 10.78
CA ASN A 194 8.76 -18.06 11.09
C ASN A 194 9.63 -18.55 9.92
N GLU A 195 9.71 -17.81 8.82
CA GLU A 195 10.62 -18.05 7.70
C GLU A 195 11.85 -17.15 7.82
N ILE A 196 13.03 -17.70 7.52
CA ILE A 196 14.28 -16.97 7.59
C ILE A 196 14.67 -16.52 6.19
N PHE A 197 14.77 -15.21 6.01
CA PHE A 197 15.27 -14.57 4.79
C PHE A 197 16.69 -14.06 5.05
N ASN A 198 17.60 -14.32 4.10
CA ASN A 198 18.99 -13.88 4.17
C ASN A 198 19.34 -13.06 2.94
N LEU A 199 19.17 -11.75 3.05
CA LEU A 199 19.52 -10.80 2.00
C LEU A 199 21.01 -10.43 2.00
N SER A 200 21.82 -10.97 2.92
CA SER A 200 23.25 -10.64 3.04
C SER A 200 24.02 -10.71 1.72
N PRO A 201 23.76 -11.68 0.82
CA PRO A 201 24.42 -11.75 -0.48
C PRO A 201 24.07 -10.59 -1.43
N LEU A 202 22.92 -9.95 -1.24
CA LEU A 202 22.49 -8.75 -1.97
C LEU A 202 23.03 -7.46 -1.35
N LYS A 203 23.83 -7.55 -0.28
CA LYS A 203 24.46 -6.38 0.32
C LYS A 203 25.37 -5.71 -0.70
N GLY A 204 24.98 -4.55 -1.17
CA GLY A 204 25.66 -3.88 -2.26
C GLY A 204 25.08 -2.51 -2.54
N ARG A 205 25.87 -1.73 -3.29
CA ARG A 205 25.45 -0.44 -3.81
C ARG A 205 24.87 -0.63 -5.20
N TYR A 206 23.68 -0.10 -5.40
CA TYR A 206 23.01 -0.09 -6.69
C TYR A 206 22.76 1.36 -7.09
N THR A 207 22.95 1.65 -8.37
CA THR A 207 22.61 2.96 -8.94
C THR A 207 21.70 2.71 -10.11
N TRP A 208 20.54 3.37 -10.12
CA TRP A 208 19.58 3.25 -11.22
C TRP A 208 19.25 4.64 -11.73
N THR A 209 19.21 4.80 -13.05
CA THR A 209 18.88 6.08 -13.67
C THR A 209 17.50 5.97 -14.29
N ASP A 210 16.56 6.79 -13.81
CA ASP A 210 15.23 6.81 -14.38
C ASP A 210 15.28 7.43 -15.78
N LYS A 211 14.71 6.71 -16.74
CA LYS A 211 14.57 7.20 -18.11
C LYS A 211 13.50 8.30 -18.20
N LEU A 212 12.54 8.34 -17.28
CA LEU A 212 11.38 9.23 -17.30
C LEU A 212 11.63 10.53 -16.51
N THR A 213 11.99 10.44 -15.24
CA THR A 213 12.22 11.62 -14.38
C THR A 213 13.61 12.24 -14.56
N LYS A 214 14.48 11.61 -15.36
CA LYS A 214 15.90 11.93 -15.53
C LYS A 214 16.70 11.88 -14.22
N GLY A 215 16.15 11.48 -13.08
CA GLY A 215 16.90 11.38 -11.83
C GLY A 215 17.73 10.10 -11.70
N LYS A 216 18.58 10.06 -10.68
CA LYS A 216 19.39 8.90 -10.31
C LYS A 216 19.04 8.44 -8.90
N TYR A 217 18.66 7.18 -8.78
CA TYR A 217 18.48 6.48 -7.53
C TYR A 217 19.80 5.91 -7.05
N TYR A 218 20.12 6.13 -5.78
CA TYR A 218 21.25 5.54 -5.09
C TYR A 218 20.71 4.67 -3.96
N LEU A 219 20.96 3.37 -4.07
CA LEU A 219 20.32 2.36 -3.24
C LEU A 219 21.42 1.55 -2.58
N GLN A 220 21.33 1.37 -1.27
CA GLN A 220 22.19 0.46 -0.54
C GLN A 220 21.31 -0.55 0.19
N ILE A 221 21.32 -1.80 -0.29
CA ILE A 221 20.63 -2.89 0.40
C ILE A 221 21.53 -3.30 1.56
N CYS A 222 20.94 -3.38 2.75
CA CYS A 222 21.61 -3.89 3.93
C CYS A 222 22.90 -3.15 4.34
N GLY A 223 23.01 -1.86 4.04
CA GLY A 223 24.19 -1.07 4.38
C GLY A 223 23.95 0.41 4.32
N LEU A 224 24.91 1.15 4.87
CA LEU A 224 24.94 2.60 4.75
C LEU A 224 25.33 3.01 3.34
N LEU A 225 24.59 3.96 2.80
CA LEU A 225 24.94 4.60 1.55
C LEU A 225 26.13 5.55 1.81
N THR A 226 27.36 5.06 1.57
CA THR A 226 28.59 5.85 1.74
C THR A 226 29.12 6.37 0.40
N ASP A 227 29.80 7.52 0.44
CA ASP A 227 30.60 8.06 -0.66
C ASP A 227 29.86 8.18 -2.00
N VAL A 228 28.67 8.75 -1.95
CA VAL A 228 27.95 9.15 -3.15
C VAL A 228 28.31 10.61 -3.45
N GLY A 229 29.44 10.81 -4.17
CA GLY A 229 30.03 12.13 -4.40
C GLY A 229 29.08 13.19 -4.96
N ASP A 230 28.02 12.79 -5.65
CA ASP A 230 27.02 13.69 -6.24
C ASP A 230 25.74 13.84 -5.37
N CYS A 231 25.60 13.06 -4.30
CA CYS A 231 24.40 12.99 -3.43
C CYS A 231 24.74 13.55 -2.03
N SER A 232 24.88 14.87 -1.89
CA SER A 232 25.28 15.50 -0.62
C SER A 232 24.29 15.27 0.54
N CYS A 233 23.02 15.03 0.25
CA CYS A 233 22.01 14.71 1.26
C CYS A 233 22.11 13.25 1.76
N CYS A 234 22.86 12.37 1.09
CA CYS A 234 23.09 10.97 1.48
C CYS A 234 24.07 10.81 2.68
N SER A 235 24.30 11.85 3.49
CA SER A 235 25.19 11.77 4.66
C SER A 235 24.63 10.89 5.78
N SER A 236 25.53 10.23 6.54
CA SER A 236 25.34 9.34 7.70
C SER A 236 23.92 8.87 8.02
N GLY A 237 23.70 7.54 7.98
CA GLY A 237 22.45 6.91 8.41
C GLY A 237 21.43 6.66 7.29
N VAL A 238 21.70 7.10 6.07
CA VAL A 238 20.83 6.89 4.90
C VAL A 238 21.13 5.55 4.24
N ALA A 239 20.08 4.79 3.90
CA ALA A 239 20.19 3.58 3.09
C ALA A 239 19.87 3.86 1.61
N THR A 240 18.94 4.78 1.34
CA THR A 240 18.48 5.07 -0.02
C THR A 240 18.24 6.56 -0.25
N GLY A 241 18.63 7.04 -1.43
CA GLY A 241 18.44 8.41 -1.86
C GLY A 241 18.17 8.55 -3.36
N TYR A 242 17.74 9.74 -3.76
CA TYR A 242 17.44 10.11 -5.13
C TYR A 242 18.05 11.47 -5.46
N LEU A 243 18.72 11.58 -6.60
CA LEU A 243 19.30 12.80 -7.13
C LEU A 243 18.55 13.21 -8.38
N GLU A 244 17.83 14.32 -8.28
CA GLU A 244 17.17 14.94 -9.41
C GLU A 244 18.21 15.64 -10.28
N THR A 245 18.32 15.25 -11.57
CA THR A 245 19.40 15.77 -12.44
C THR A 245 19.14 17.15 -12.98
N SER A 246 17.88 17.60 -13.00
CA SER A 246 17.50 18.93 -13.50
C SER A 246 18.03 20.05 -12.63
N ASP A 247 18.06 19.86 -11.31
CA ASP A 247 18.43 20.87 -10.32
C ASP A 247 19.55 20.41 -9.36
N GLY A 248 19.97 19.15 -9.46
CA GLY A 248 20.95 18.55 -8.55
C GLY A 248 20.42 18.36 -7.14
N VAL A 249 19.10 18.44 -6.94
CA VAL A 249 18.48 18.30 -5.62
C VAL A 249 18.48 16.84 -5.21
N CYS A 250 19.04 16.61 -4.04
CA CYS A 250 19.15 15.32 -3.43
C CYS A 250 18.01 15.12 -2.42
N LYS A 251 17.29 14.00 -2.52
CA LYS A 251 16.19 13.59 -1.64
C LYS A 251 16.56 12.31 -0.90
N ARG A 252 16.35 12.29 0.41
CA ARG A 252 16.45 11.09 1.24
C ARG A 252 15.16 10.28 1.11
N LEU A 253 15.29 9.00 0.80
CA LEU A 253 14.14 8.10 0.61
C LEU A 253 13.99 7.07 1.72
N GLY A 254 15.06 6.78 2.45
CA GLY A 254 15.03 5.76 3.50
C GLY A 254 16.28 5.73 4.36
N ASP A 255 16.09 5.57 5.67
CA ASP A 255 17.14 5.52 6.67
C ASP A 255 17.47 4.07 7.06
N LEU A 256 18.75 3.77 7.30
CA LEU A 256 19.22 2.43 7.68
C LEU A 256 18.59 1.94 8.97
N ASN A 257 18.39 2.85 9.93
CA ASN A 257 17.89 2.49 11.26
C ASN A 257 16.36 2.48 11.33
N ASN A 258 15.67 2.73 10.21
CA ASN A 258 14.22 2.79 10.14
C ASN A 258 13.73 1.95 8.96
N PHE A 259 13.65 0.65 9.20
CA PHE A 259 13.36 -0.35 8.18
C PHE A 259 12.36 -1.37 8.69
N ALA A 260 11.68 -2.01 7.76
CA ALA A 260 10.76 -3.11 8.04
C ALA A 260 10.94 -4.21 7.00
N TYR A 261 10.69 -5.45 7.42
CA TYR A 261 10.57 -6.59 6.54
C TYR A 261 9.12 -7.07 6.54
N THR A 262 8.58 -7.37 5.36
CA THR A 262 7.21 -7.89 5.19
C THR A 262 7.26 -9.01 4.15
N LYS A 263 6.60 -10.15 4.35
CA LYS A 263 6.58 -11.17 3.31
C LYS A 263 5.58 -10.78 2.21
N LEU A 264 5.96 -11.04 0.97
CA LEU A 264 5.16 -10.68 -0.19
C LEU A 264 3.94 -11.59 -0.28
N PRO A 265 2.75 -11.07 -0.63
CA PRO A 265 1.56 -11.87 -0.74
C PRO A 265 1.74 -12.91 -1.84
N ASN A 266 1.35 -14.16 -1.56
CA ASN A 266 1.32 -15.22 -2.56
C ASN A 266 0.25 -14.87 -3.61
N SER A 267 0.68 -14.19 -4.66
CA SER A 267 -0.13 -14.03 -5.87
C SER A 267 0.02 -15.29 -6.71
N ILE A 268 -1.03 -15.63 -7.47
CA ILE A 268 -1.17 -16.89 -8.22
C ILE A 268 0.00 -17.16 -9.19
N ASP A 269 0.80 -16.14 -9.52
CA ASP A 269 1.89 -16.21 -10.49
C ASP A 269 3.28 -15.86 -9.93
N ILE A 270 3.41 -15.57 -8.63
CA ILE A 270 4.69 -15.16 -8.03
C ILE A 270 4.99 -16.03 -6.80
N ASN A 271 6.13 -16.75 -6.84
CA ASN A 271 6.63 -17.54 -5.72
C ASN A 271 6.84 -16.67 -4.47
N ASP A 272 6.79 -17.30 -3.29
CA ASP A 272 7.03 -16.66 -1.99
C ASP A 272 8.18 -15.62 -2.05
N GLY A 273 8.06 -14.50 -1.36
CA GLY A 273 9.10 -13.46 -1.41
C GLY A 273 9.12 -12.59 -0.17
N VAL A 274 10.08 -11.67 -0.10
CA VAL A 274 10.22 -10.74 1.02
C VAL A 274 10.37 -9.32 0.51
N SER A 275 9.72 -8.39 1.18
CA SER A 275 9.87 -6.96 1.00
C SER A 275 10.76 -6.40 2.11
N LEU A 276 11.72 -5.55 1.74
CA LEU A 276 12.48 -4.70 2.64
C LEU A 276 12.10 -3.24 2.37
N THR A 277 11.55 -2.57 3.37
CA THR A 277 11.17 -1.17 3.26
C THR A 277 12.06 -0.32 4.14
N TYR A 278 12.61 0.76 3.59
CA TYR A 278 13.25 1.83 4.35
C TYR A 278 12.34 3.04 4.42
N HIS A 279 12.28 3.67 5.58
CA HIS A 279 11.46 4.84 5.84
C HIS A 279 12.35 6.04 6.17
N HIS A 280 11.96 7.21 5.67
CA HIS A 280 12.57 8.48 6.03
C HIS A 280 11.48 9.50 6.39
N LYS A 281 11.48 9.93 7.66
CA LYS A 281 10.50 10.90 8.16
C LYS A 281 10.94 12.30 7.77
N VAL A 282 10.23 12.92 6.83
CA VAL A 282 10.49 14.30 6.37
C VAL A 282 9.81 15.30 7.32
N SER A 283 8.61 14.99 7.78
CA SER A 283 7.86 15.78 8.75
C SER A 283 6.99 14.89 9.64
N SER A 284 6.17 15.46 10.53
CA SER A 284 5.20 14.69 11.33
C SER A 284 4.14 13.99 10.48
N THR A 285 3.91 14.42 9.24
CA THR A 285 2.84 13.93 8.35
C THR A 285 3.35 13.41 7.00
N ILE A 286 4.65 13.55 6.72
CA ILE A 286 5.23 13.14 5.44
C ILE A 286 6.38 12.19 5.73
N THR A 287 6.26 10.97 5.21
CA THR A 287 7.29 9.93 5.28
C THR A 287 7.62 9.50 3.87
N ASN A 288 8.85 9.74 3.42
CA ASN A 288 9.33 9.11 2.20
C ASN A 288 9.61 7.64 2.49
N MET A 289 9.41 6.79 1.50
CA MET A 289 9.74 5.38 1.64
C MET A 289 10.33 4.81 0.36
N MET A 290 11.29 3.90 0.54
CA MET A 290 11.82 3.05 -0.53
C MET A 290 11.56 1.60 -0.18
N ARG A 291 10.88 0.89 -1.06
CA ARG A 291 10.51 -0.52 -0.89
C ARG A 291 11.24 -1.38 -1.92
N PHE A 292 11.85 -2.47 -1.45
CA PHE A 292 12.53 -3.48 -2.27
C PHE A 292 11.76 -4.79 -2.16
N ASP A 293 11.18 -5.26 -3.26
CA ASP A 293 10.42 -6.50 -3.31
C ASP A 293 11.29 -7.59 -3.94
N PHE A 294 11.70 -8.56 -3.12
CA PHE A 294 12.51 -9.71 -3.52
C PHE A 294 11.60 -10.91 -3.78
N PHE A 295 11.36 -11.20 -5.05
CA PHE A 295 10.60 -12.37 -5.47
C PHE A 295 11.52 -13.59 -5.50
N CYS A 296 11.07 -14.74 -4.99
CA CYS A 296 11.83 -15.97 -5.09
C CYS A 296 11.92 -16.44 -6.54
N ASP A 297 13.12 -16.31 -7.09
CA ASP A 297 13.49 -16.92 -8.36
C ASP A 297 14.76 -17.75 -8.14
N PRO A 298 14.64 -19.09 -8.03
CA PRO A 298 15.78 -19.95 -7.72
C PRO A 298 16.83 -19.97 -8.83
N ASP A 299 16.47 -19.54 -10.05
CA ASP A 299 17.34 -19.59 -11.22
C ASP A 299 18.13 -18.29 -11.43
N VAL A 300 17.85 -17.24 -10.64
CA VAL A 300 18.48 -15.91 -10.76
C VAL A 300 19.43 -15.64 -9.59
N SER A 301 20.73 -15.58 -9.88
CA SER A 301 21.78 -15.21 -8.93
C SER A 301 22.88 -14.36 -9.58
N PRO A 302 23.22 -13.15 -9.07
CA PRO A 302 22.49 -12.28 -8.14
C PRO A 302 21.45 -11.39 -8.87
N GLY A 303 20.32 -11.10 -8.22
CA GLY A 303 19.18 -10.40 -8.83
C GLY A 303 19.52 -9.11 -9.57
N GLU A 304 19.02 -8.97 -10.79
CA GLU A 304 19.07 -7.74 -11.58
C GLU A 304 17.84 -6.87 -11.25
N ILE A 305 18.01 -5.55 -11.21
CA ILE A 305 16.87 -4.63 -11.02
C ILE A 305 16.00 -4.70 -12.27
N ILE A 306 14.78 -5.24 -12.15
CA ILE A 306 13.86 -5.30 -13.30
C ILE A 306 13.22 -3.94 -13.54
N ASP A 307 12.70 -3.31 -12.49
CA ASP A 307 11.88 -2.10 -12.63
C ASP A 307 11.86 -1.26 -11.35
N ILE A 308 11.62 0.05 -11.52
CA ILE A 308 11.28 0.98 -10.44
C ILE A 308 9.91 1.59 -10.72
N ILE A 309 8.97 1.35 -9.82
CA ILE A 309 7.62 1.90 -9.88
C ILE A 309 7.57 3.09 -8.92
N GLU A 310 7.41 4.29 -9.48
CA GLU A 310 7.12 5.50 -8.70
C GLU A 310 5.60 5.71 -8.61
N THR A 311 5.05 5.66 -7.40
CA THR A 311 3.63 5.96 -7.17
C THR A 311 3.48 7.36 -6.58
N GLY A 312 3.61 8.39 -7.43
CA GLY A 312 2.98 9.69 -7.24
C GLY A 312 3.50 10.64 -6.14
N VAL A 313 2.93 11.85 -6.15
CA VAL A 313 3.40 13.08 -5.49
C VAL A 313 3.09 13.07 -3.97
N SER A 314 4.13 12.94 -3.15
CA SER A 314 4.16 13.21 -1.69
C SER A 314 3.05 12.56 -0.82
N PRO A 315 3.39 11.56 0.01
CA PRO A 315 4.73 11.01 0.22
C PRO A 315 5.23 10.26 -1.02
N THR A 316 6.49 10.49 -1.38
CA THR A 316 7.11 9.78 -2.51
C THR A 316 7.33 8.33 -2.08
N ARG A 317 6.54 7.42 -2.66
CA ARG A 317 6.76 5.98 -2.58
C ARG A 317 7.43 5.51 -3.87
N SER A 318 8.61 4.95 -3.71
CA SER A 318 9.35 4.28 -4.78
C SER A 318 9.45 2.80 -4.44
N GLU A 319 9.14 1.95 -5.40
CA GLU A 319 9.16 0.50 -5.26
C GLU A 319 10.07 -0.12 -6.31
N ILE A 320 10.86 -1.11 -5.92
CA ILE A 320 11.84 -1.76 -6.80
C ILE A 320 11.68 -3.27 -6.70
N ASN A 321 11.56 -3.90 -7.87
CA ASN A 321 11.30 -5.32 -8.01
C ASN A 321 12.60 -6.08 -8.34
N PHE A 322 12.91 -7.09 -7.52
CA PHE A 322 14.11 -7.94 -7.59
C PHE A 322 13.73 -9.43 -7.68
N PRO A 323 13.85 -10.09 -8.84
CA PRO A 323 13.90 -11.54 -8.89
C PRO A 323 15.23 -11.98 -8.28
N SER A 324 15.19 -12.87 -7.28
CA SER A 324 16.43 -13.31 -6.63
C SER A 324 16.24 -14.62 -5.90
N ILE A 325 17.24 -15.50 -5.99
CA ILE A 325 17.31 -16.69 -5.12
C ILE A 325 17.31 -16.32 -3.63
N HIS A 326 17.72 -15.09 -3.29
CA HIS A 326 17.72 -14.59 -1.91
C HIS A 326 16.36 -14.06 -1.45
N GLY A 327 15.39 -13.92 -2.35
CA GLY A 327 13.98 -13.74 -2.01
C GLY A 327 13.31 -15.03 -1.56
N CYS A 328 13.92 -16.19 -1.83
CA CYS A 328 13.45 -17.48 -1.36
C CYS A 328 13.73 -17.66 0.14
N TYR A 329 12.77 -18.22 0.88
CA TYR A 329 13.01 -18.58 2.27
C TYR A 329 14.09 -19.67 2.36
N VAL A 330 14.97 -19.56 3.34
CA VAL A 330 15.98 -20.59 3.61
C VAL A 330 15.38 -21.53 4.64
N ASN A 331 15.01 -22.76 4.26
CA ASN A 331 14.63 -23.76 5.24
C ASN A 331 15.87 -24.11 6.10
N PRO A 332 15.85 -23.83 7.42
CA PRO A 332 17.01 -24.09 8.28
C PRO A 332 17.39 -25.58 8.34
N TRP A 333 16.49 -26.49 7.99
CA TRP A 333 16.73 -27.94 7.98
C TRP A 333 17.47 -28.46 6.74
N ASN A 334 17.51 -27.68 5.66
CA ASN A 334 18.09 -28.11 4.38
C ASN A 334 19.30 -27.28 3.94
N SER A 335 19.94 -26.54 4.85
CA SER A 335 21.15 -25.78 4.49
C SER A 335 22.20 -26.77 3.93
N PRO A 336 22.55 -26.70 2.63
CA PRO A 336 23.51 -27.62 2.05
C PRO A 336 24.83 -27.39 2.78
N THR A 337 25.31 -28.42 3.46
CA THR A 337 26.64 -28.40 4.07
C THR A 337 27.62 -28.01 2.97
N PRO A 338 28.38 -26.90 3.10
CA PRO A 338 29.35 -26.53 2.08
C PRO A 338 30.31 -27.71 1.93
N ASN A 339 30.26 -28.35 0.76
CA ASN A 339 31.18 -29.40 0.42
C ASN A 339 32.59 -28.79 0.52
N PRO A 340 33.49 -29.29 1.38
CA PRO A 340 34.80 -28.68 1.57
C PRO A 340 35.50 -28.62 0.21
N SER A 341 35.78 -27.39 -0.24
CA SER A 341 36.57 -27.16 -1.44
C SER A 341 37.93 -27.84 -1.26
N PRO A 342 38.42 -28.65 -2.23
CA PRO A 342 39.72 -29.29 -2.09
C PRO A 342 40.79 -28.21 -2.02
N THR A 343 41.39 -28.09 -0.84
CA THR A 343 42.61 -27.32 -0.63
C THR A 343 43.75 -28.08 -1.29
N THR A 344 44.21 -27.63 -2.46
CA THR A 344 45.63 -27.67 -2.88
C THR A 344 45.78 -27.11 -4.30
N CYS A 345 46.45 -25.95 -4.44
CA CYS A 345 47.28 -25.68 -5.61
C CYS A 345 48.74 -25.77 -5.16
N PRO A 346 49.54 -26.73 -5.64
CA PRO A 346 50.97 -26.65 -5.52
C PRO A 346 51.52 -25.66 -6.55
N THR A 347 52.54 -24.96 -6.11
CA THR A 347 53.35 -23.97 -6.79
C THR A 347 53.90 -24.46 -8.13
N GLY A 348 53.70 -23.68 -9.18
CA GLY A 348 54.56 -23.66 -10.36
C GLY A 348 53.96 -24.21 -11.66
N CYS A 349 53.77 -23.32 -12.65
CA CYS A 349 54.26 -23.47 -14.02
C CYS A 349 53.87 -22.26 -14.90
N PRO A 350 54.54 -22.05 -16.06
CA PRO A 350 54.98 -20.74 -16.54
C PRO A 350 54.00 -20.02 -17.49
N SER A 351 54.31 -18.74 -17.70
CA SER A 351 53.76 -17.84 -18.72
C SER A 351 53.64 -18.50 -20.10
N VAL A 352 52.41 -18.54 -20.64
CA VAL A 352 52.14 -18.83 -22.05
C VAL A 352 51.24 -17.72 -22.60
N THR A 353 51.72 -17.10 -23.68
CA THR A 353 51.10 -16.00 -24.44
C THR A 353 49.77 -16.43 -25.08
N PRO A 354 48.73 -15.58 -25.13
CA PRO A 354 47.48 -15.96 -25.80
C PRO A 354 47.65 -15.91 -27.33
N LYS A 355 47.39 -17.05 -27.97
CA LYS A 355 47.23 -17.15 -29.43
C LYS A 355 45.80 -16.73 -29.79
N SER A 356 45.69 -15.70 -30.62
CA SER A 356 44.46 -15.19 -31.21
C SER A 356 43.68 -16.30 -31.94
N SER A 357 42.44 -16.56 -31.52
CA SER A 357 41.48 -17.42 -32.22
C SER A 357 40.43 -16.55 -32.90
N THR A 358 40.39 -16.65 -34.22
CA THR A 358 39.44 -16.00 -35.13
C THR A 358 38.07 -16.67 -35.02
N LEU A 359 37.02 -15.92 -34.70
CA LEU A 359 35.62 -16.38 -34.80
C LEU A 359 35.07 -16.15 -36.22
N PRO A 360 34.20 -17.05 -36.74
CA PRO A 360 33.64 -16.94 -38.07
C PRO A 360 32.58 -15.83 -38.16
N LYS A 361 32.65 -15.04 -39.22
CA LYS A 361 31.63 -14.05 -39.62
C LYS A 361 30.30 -14.77 -39.91
N GLY A 362 29.36 -14.65 -38.97
CA GLY A 362 27.94 -14.91 -39.21
C GLY A 362 27.32 -13.79 -40.04
N SER A 363 26.55 -14.18 -41.06
CA SER A 363 25.86 -13.32 -42.02
C SER A 363 24.87 -12.37 -41.37
N GLY A 364 25.09 -11.06 -41.53
CA GLY A 364 24.16 -10.02 -41.11
C GLY A 364 22.88 -10.02 -41.93
N LEU A 365 21.78 -10.41 -41.28
CA LEU A 365 20.44 -9.98 -41.69
C LEU A 365 20.37 -8.46 -41.50
N SER A 366 20.13 -7.74 -42.59
CA SER A 366 20.14 -6.28 -42.60
C SER A 366 19.05 -5.72 -41.69
N GLY A 367 19.45 -4.86 -40.74
CA GLY A 367 18.53 -4.18 -39.82
C GLY A 367 17.43 -3.36 -40.51
N GLY A 368 17.55 -3.12 -41.83
CA GLY A 368 16.51 -2.49 -42.64
C GLY A 368 15.23 -3.33 -42.73
N LEU A 369 15.30 -4.67 -42.73
CA LEU A 369 14.11 -5.51 -42.84
C LEU A 369 13.30 -5.51 -41.54
N VAL A 370 13.99 -5.50 -40.39
CA VAL A 370 13.36 -5.43 -39.06
C VAL A 370 12.66 -4.08 -38.86
N PHE A 371 13.28 -2.99 -39.31
CA PHE A 371 12.68 -1.66 -39.26
C PHE A 371 11.41 -1.54 -40.11
N LEU A 372 11.41 -2.13 -41.30
CA LEU A 372 10.28 -2.04 -42.23
C LEU A 372 9.07 -2.84 -41.73
N VAL A 373 9.29 -4.02 -41.15
CA VAL A 373 8.22 -4.82 -40.51
C VAL A 373 7.65 -4.09 -39.29
N SER A 374 8.51 -3.47 -38.47
CA SER A 374 8.07 -2.74 -37.27
C SER A 374 7.22 -1.52 -37.63
N PHE A 375 7.59 -0.80 -38.69
CA PHE A 375 6.85 0.37 -39.16
C PHE A 375 5.47 0.00 -39.73
N LEU A 376 5.38 -1.10 -40.49
CA LEU A 376 4.10 -1.58 -41.03
C LEU A 376 3.13 -2.05 -39.93
N CYS A 377 3.62 -2.74 -38.91
CA CYS A 377 2.81 -3.15 -37.77
C CYS A 377 2.27 -1.96 -36.96
N GLY A 378 3.09 -0.92 -36.75
CA GLY A 378 2.67 0.31 -36.08
C GLY A 378 1.63 1.11 -36.86
N ALA A 379 1.74 1.16 -38.19
CA ALA A 379 0.73 1.82 -39.03
C ALA A 379 -0.63 1.10 -38.99
N ALA A 380 -0.63 -0.24 -38.99
CA ALA A 380 -1.86 -1.02 -38.94
C ALA A 380 -2.62 -0.85 -37.62
N THR A 381 -1.92 -0.81 -36.47
CA THR A 381 -2.53 -0.60 -35.15
C THR A 381 -3.10 0.82 -35.01
N PHE A 382 -2.41 1.83 -35.55
CA PHE A 382 -2.90 3.21 -35.55
C PHE A 382 -4.19 3.36 -36.36
N VAL A 383 -4.25 2.78 -37.56
CA VAL A 383 -5.45 2.81 -38.41
C VAL A 383 -6.60 2.06 -37.74
N GLY A 384 -6.35 0.87 -37.19
CA GLY A 384 -7.37 0.10 -36.47
C GLY A 384 -7.95 0.85 -35.27
N GLY A 385 -7.11 1.47 -34.45
CA GLY A 385 -7.54 2.27 -33.30
C GLY A 385 -8.39 3.49 -33.70
N PHE A 386 -8.05 4.16 -34.80
CA PHE A 386 -8.79 5.31 -35.29
C PHE A 386 -10.22 4.95 -35.72
N PHE A 387 -10.41 3.81 -36.40
CA PHE A 387 -11.73 3.35 -36.81
C PHE A 387 -12.60 2.91 -35.63
N VAL A 388 -12.02 2.22 -34.63
CA VAL A 388 -12.73 1.83 -33.41
C VAL A 388 -13.17 3.07 -32.62
N HIS A 389 -12.32 4.07 -32.49
CA HIS A 389 -12.66 5.31 -31.79
C HIS A 389 -13.78 6.10 -32.49
N LYS A 390 -13.75 6.15 -33.84
CA LYS A 390 -14.79 6.83 -34.62
C LYS A 390 -16.13 6.11 -34.56
N TYR A 391 -16.15 4.77 -34.59
CA TYR A 391 -17.40 4.00 -34.44
C TYR A 391 -18.03 4.16 -33.06
N ARG A 392 -17.22 4.19 -32.00
CA ARG A 392 -17.72 4.32 -30.62
C ARG A 392 -18.42 5.66 -30.36
N LYS A 393 -18.03 6.74 -31.05
CA LYS A 393 -18.70 8.04 -30.94
C LYS A 393 -20.09 8.10 -31.60
N ASN A 394 -20.35 7.28 -32.62
CA ASN A 394 -21.65 7.30 -33.31
C ASN A 394 -22.69 6.39 -32.63
N SER A 395 -22.27 5.39 -31.87
CA SER A 395 -23.19 4.49 -31.16
C SER A 395 -23.82 5.11 -29.91
N THR A 396 -23.20 6.15 -29.32
CA THR A 396 -23.70 6.74 -28.07
C THR A 396 -24.93 7.63 -28.29
N THR A 397 -25.12 8.17 -29.49
CA THR A 397 -26.22 9.12 -29.78
C THR A 397 -27.58 8.45 -29.99
N GLN A 398 -27.66 7.12 -30.10
CA GLN A 398 -28.93 6.41 -30.28
C GLN A 398 -29.58 5.89 -28.98
N TYR A 399 -28.88 5.92 -27.85
CA TYR A 399 -29.42 5.45 -26.57
C TYR A 399 -30.01 6.55 -25.67
N GLU A 400 -30.05 7.81 -26.13
CA GLU A 400 -30.70 8.92 -25.40
C GLU A 400 -32.15 9.20 -25.86
N GLN A 401 -32.76 8.32 -26.66
CA GLN A 401 -34.18 8.44 -27.07
C GLN A 401 -35.06 7.23 -26.72
N LEU A 402 -34.67 6.40 -25.74
CA LEU A 402 -35.54 5.34 -25.17
C LEU A 402 -35.60 5.42 -23.65
#